data_AF-A0A329MBT0-F1
#
_entry.id   AF-A0A329MBT0-F1
#
_cell.length_a   1.000
_cell.length_b   1.000
_cell.length_c   1.000
_cell.angle_alpha   90.00
_cell.angle_beta   90.00
_cell.angle_gamma   90.00
#
_symmetry.space_group_name_H-M   'P 1'
#
loop_
_entity.id
_entity.type
_entity.pdbx_description
1 polymer ?
#
loop_
_entity_poly.entity_id
_entity_poly.type
_entity_poly.pdbx_seq_one_letter_code
_entity_poly.pdbx_strand_id
1 'polypeptide(L)'
;MAPLIVKLYSLPGSQCPGCKATKREFSHPKKRHIPYEEIRLDTTPGAVDYVKSLGYVQSPVVVVDYGDGVTLSWSGHQPTKIDQLRATLSETLSD
;
A
#
# COMPACT_ATOMS: atom_id res chain seq x y z
N MET A 1 -9.05 8.72 -17.23
CA MET A 1 -8.31 7.74 -16.43
C MET A 1 -9.01 7.58 -15.10
N ALA A 2 -9.28 6.34 -14.69
CA ALA A 2 -9.81 6.06 -13.36
C ALA A 2 -8.78 6.43 -12.27
N PRO A 3 -9.23 6.78 -11.05
CA PRO A 3 -8.33 7.25 -10.00
C PRO A 3 -7.41 6.12 -9.54
N LEU A 4 -6.12 6.42 -9.36
CA LEU A 4 -5.17 5.51 -8.73
C LEU A 4 -5.45 5.45 -7.23
N ILE A 5 -5.79 4.28 -6.71
CA ILE A 5 -6.12 4.05 -5.30
C ILE A 5 -5.06 3.15 -4.66
N VAL A 6 -4.37 3.66 -3.65
CA VAL A 6 -3.41 2.89 -2.85
C VAL A 6 -4.03 2.51 -1.52
N LYS A 7 -4.10 1.22 -1.20
CA LYS A 7 -4.54 0.69 0.09
C LYS A 7 -3.39 0.00 0.80
N LEU A 8 -3.17 0.34 2.06
CA LEU A 8 -2.19 -0.29 2.95
C LEU A 8 -2.92 -1.08 4.04
N TYR A 9 -2.93 -2.40 3.89
CA TYR A 9 -3.39 -3.32 4.91
C TYR A 9 -2.28 -3.52 5.94
N SER A 10 -2.54 -3.10 7.18
CA SER A 10 -1.52 -3.04 8.22
C SER A 10 -2.02 -3.43 9.61
N LEU A 11 -1.07 -3.80 10.46
CA LEU A 11 -1.22 -3.99 11.90
C LEU A 11 -0.59 -2.82 12.67
N PRO A 12 -0.81 -2.70 13.99
CA PRO A 12 -0.12 -1.73 14.83
C PRO A 12 1.40 -1.78 14.61
N GLY A 13 2.05 -0.62 14.52
CA GLY A 13 3.49 -0.54 14.23
C GLY A 13 4.38 -1.19 15.30
N SER A 14 3.88 -1.35 16.54
CA SER A 14 4.54 -2.11 17.61
C SER A 14 4.57 -3.61 17.36
N GLN A 15 3.60 -4.14 16.60
CA GLN A 15 3.47 -5.55 16.27
C GLN A 15 3.97 -5.87 14.85
N CYS A 16 4.16 -4.84 14.02
CA CYS A 16 4.56 -4.97 12.63
C CYS A 16 5.61 -3.90 12.26
N PRO A 17 6.92 -4.19 12.47
CA PRO A 17 7.99 -3.28 12.08
C PRO A 17 7.96 -2.94 10.58
N GLY A 18 7.59 -3.89 9.73
CA GLY A 18 7.41 -3.67 8.29
C GLY A 18 6.28 -2.69 7.95
N CYS A 19 5.19 -2.70 8.72
CA CYS A 19 4.08 -1.76 8.57
C CYS A 19 4.55 -0.35 8.93
N LYS A 20 5.27 -0.21 10.06
CA LYS A 20 5.88 1.06 10.47
C LYS A 20 6.85 1.60 9.42
N ALA A 21 7.72 0.75 8.88
CA ALA A 21 8.68 1.13 7.84
C ALA A 21 7.98 1.59 6.55
N THR A 22 6.96 0.86 6.10
CA THR A 22 6.20 1.20 4.88
C THR A 22 5.47 2.53 5.00
N LYS A 23 4.79 2.78 6.14
CA LYS A 23 4.15 4.07 6.41
C LYS A 23 5.15 5.23 6.39
N ARG A 24 6.33 5.03 6.97
CA ARG A 24 7.40 6.04 6.96
C ARG A 24 7.91 6.35 5.55
N GLU A 25 8.05 5.34 4.68
CA GLU A 25 8.42 5.57 3.28
C GLU A 25 7.33 6.32 2.51
N PHE A 26 6.05 6.03 2.78
CA PHE A 26 4.93 6.73 2.15
C PHE A 26 4.86 8.20 2.58
N SER A 27 5.20 8.52 3.83
CA SER A 27 5.22 9.88 4.38
C SER A 27 6.62 10.53 4.40
N HIS A 28 7.58 10.01 3.64
CA HIS A 28 8.97 10.46 3.74
C HIS A 28 9.13 11.93 3.27
N PRO A 29 9.63 12.86 4.10
CA PRO A 29 9.62 14.30 3.80
C PRO A 29 10.56 14.72 2.67
N LYS A 30 11.61 13.92 2.39
CA LYS A 30 12.53 14.18 1.27
C LYS A 30 12.12 13.49 -0.04
N LYS A 31 11.00 12.77 -0.06
CA LYS A 31 10.46 12.10 -1.25
C LYS A 31 9.04 12.60 -1.49
N ARG A 32 8.46 12.35 -2.67
CA ARG A 32 7.04 12.61 -2.90
C ARG A 32 6.19 11.76 -1.95
N HIS A 33 5.19 12.38 -1.34
CA HIS A 33 4.21 11.68 -0.52
C HIS A 33 3.37 10.73 -1.38
N ILE A 34 3.16 9.51 -0.90
CA ILE A 34 2.23 8.55 -1.48
C ILE A 34 0.95 8.65 -0.67
N PRO A 35 -0.16 9.21 -1.19
CA PRO A 35 -1.45 9.16 -0.52
C PRO A 35 -1.95 7.72 -0.53
N TYR A 36 -2.50 7.26 0.60
CA TYR A 36 -3.02 5.91 0.75
C TYR A 36 -4.16 5.85 1.77
N GLU A 37 -5.02 4.86 1.61
CA GLU A 37 -6.00 4.45 2.59
C GLU A 37 -5.39 3.37 3.49
N GLU A 38 -5.35 3.60 4.81
CA GLU A 38 -4.92 2.58 5.76
C GLU A 38 -6.10 1.67 6.13
N ILE A 39 -5.95 0.37 5.86
CA ILE A 39 -6.90 -0.65 6.32
C ILE A 39 -6.27 -1.43 7.47
N ARG A 40 -6.94 -1.45 8.60
CA ARG A 40 -6.47 -2.11 9.83
C ARG A 40 -6.87 -3.57 9.85
N LEU A 41 -5.90 -4.48 9.82
CA LEU A 41 -6.15 -5.92 9.86
C LEU A 41 -6.74 -6.38 11.20
N ASP A 42 -6.44 -5.66 12.28
CA ASP A 42 -6.88 -5.94 13.64
C ASP A 42 -8.30 -5.44 13.94
N THR A 43 -8.78 -4.42 13.22
CA THR A 43 -10.07 -3.77 13.54
C THR A 43 -11.06 -3.73 12.39
N THR A 44 -10.65 -4.02 11.15
CA THR A 44 -11.52 -3.97 9.97
C THR A 44 -12.06 -5.38 9.69
N PRO A 45 -13.38 -5.61 9.83
CA PRO A 45 -13.97 -6.91 9.51
C PRO A 45 -13.69 -7.31 8.06
N GLY A 46 -13.35 -8.58 7.83
CA GLY A 46 -13.08 -9.15 6.50
C GLY A 46 -11.74 -8.76 5.87
N ALA A 47 -10.98 -7.81 6.44
CA ALA A 47 -9.70 -7.39 5.86
C ALA A 47 -8.65 -8.51 5.85
N VAL A 48 -8.62 -9.35 6.89
CA VAL A 48 -7.73 -10.52 6.95
C VAL A 48 -8.08 -11.54 5.87
N ASP A 49 -9.36 -11.83 5.68
CA ASP A 49 -9.82 -12.81 4.68
C ASP A 49 -9.56 -12.32 3.26
N TYR A 50 -9.77 -11.02 3.02
CA TYR A 50 -9.38 -10.39 1.76
C TYR A 50 -7.89 -10.57 1.47
N VAL A 51 -7.00 -10.22 2.41
CA VAL A 51 -5.56 -10.37 2.22
C VAL A 51 -5.15 -11.84 2.01
N LYS A 52 -5.79 -12.77 2.71
CA LYS A 52 -5.57 -14.22 2.51
C LYS A 52 -6.03 -14.69 1.14
N SER A 53 -7.14 -14.17 0.61
CA SER A 53 -7.62 -14.50 -0.74
C SER A 53 -6.67 -14.05 -1.85
N LEU A 54 -5.86 -13.02 -1.60
CA LEU A 54 -4.75 -12.60 -2.47
C LEU A 54 -3.51 -13.51 -2.37
N GLY A 55 -3.53 -14.52 -1.50
CA GLY A 55 -2.42 -15.45 -1.26
C GLY A 55 -1.36 -14.92 -0.29
N TYR A 56 -1.64 -13.83 0.43
CA TYR A 56 -0.68 -13.26 1.38
C TYR A 56 -0.96 -13.70 2.82
N VAL A 57 0.13 -13.99 3.53
CA VAL A 57 0.11 -14.42 4.94
C VAL A 57 0.84 -13.45 5.87
N GLN A 58 1.48 -12.41 5.33
CA GLN A 58 2.27 -11.44 6.08
C GLN A 58 1.83 -10.00 5.79
N SER A 59 1.80 -9.18 6.83
CA SER A 59 1.61 -7.73 6.72
C SER A 59 2.97 -7.00 6.66
N PRO A 60 3.04 -5.79 6.07
CA PRO A 60 1.97 -5.06 5.41
C PRO A 60 1.61 -5.68 4.06
N VAL A 61 0.39 -5.44 3.58
CA VAL A 61 0.02 -5.69 2.17
C VAL A 61 -0.38 -4.38 1.54
N VAL A 62 0.25 -4.05 0.41
CA VAL A 62 -0.10 -2.89 -0.40
C VAL A 62 -0.88 -3.38 -1.61
N VAL A 63 -2.02 -2.76 -1.85
CA VAL A 63 -2.83 -2.95 -3.05
C VAL A 63 -2.89 -1.61 -3.77
N VAL A 64 -2.59 -1.63 -5.06
CA VAL A 64 -2.65 -0.47 -5.95
C VAL A 64 -3.63 -0.81 -7.05
N ASP A 65 -4.75 -0.09 -7.06
CA ASP A 65 -5.72 -0.10 -8.13
C ASP A 65 -5.37 1.04 -9.10
N TYR A 66 -5.04 0.70 -10.34
CA TYR A 66 -4.73 1.67 -11.39
C TYR A 66 -5.98 2.09 -12.19
N GLY A 67 -7.15 1.57 -11.82
CA GLY A 67 -8.34 1.67 -12.65
C GLY A 67 -8.34 0.66 -13.79
N ASP A 68 -9.43 0.66 -14.56
CA ASP A 68 -9.60 -0.18 -15.76
C ASP A 68 -9.36 -1.69 -15.53
N GLY A 69 -9.59 -2.16 -14.30
CA GLY A 69 -9.41 -3.55 -13.89
C GLY A 69 -7.97 -3.98 -13.62
N VAL A 70 -7.01 -3.04 -13.64
CA VAL A 70 -5.59 -3.34 -13.38
C VAL A 70 -5.28 -3.12 -11.91
N THR A 71 -4.97 -4.21 -11.21
CA THR A 71 -4.56 -4.16 -9.80
C THR A 71 -3.19 -4.82 -9.63
N LEU A 72 -2.28 -4.13 -8.95
CA LEU A 72 -1.03 -4.71 -8.44
C LEU A 72 -1.11 -4.83 -6.93
N SER A 73 -0.52 -5.88 -6.38
CA SER A 73 -0.38 -6.00 -4.94
C SER A 73 0.93 -6.68 -4.55
N TRP A 74 1.37 -6.42 -3.33
CA TRP A 74 2.53 -7.09 -2.74
C TRP A 74 2.43 -7.13 -1.21
N SER A 75 3.15 -8.07 -0.61
CA SER A 75 3.31 -8.18 0.84
C SER A 75 4.71 -7.81 1.31
N GLY A 76 4.84 -7.42 2.57
CA GLY A 76 6.10 -7.03 3.18
C GLY A 76 6.57 -5.61 2.80
N HIS A 77 7.61 -5.15 3.48
CA HIS A 77 8.25 -3.87 3.17
C HIS A 77 9.15 -4.03 1.93
N GLN A 78 8.77 -3.41 0.81
CA GLN A 78 9.50 -3.50 -0.47
C GLN A 78 9.90 -2.11 -0.99
N PRO A 79 11.05 -1.55 -0.56
CA PRO A 79 11.47 -0.19 -0.91
C PRO A 79 11.47 0.10 -2.42
N THR A 80 11.95 -0.85 -3.23
CA THR A 80 11.98 -0.71 -4.69
C THR A 80 10.59 -0.55 -5.31
N LYS A 81 9.60 -1.35 -4.88
CA LYS A 81 8.22 -1.21 -5.36
C LYS A 81 7.57 0.10 -4.91
N ILE A 82 7.91 0.55 -3.71
CA ILE A 82 7.45 1.84 -3.18
C ILE A 82 8.02 2.99 -4.01
N ASP A 83 9.31 2.93 -4.38
CA ASP A 83 9.94 3.93 -5.23
C ASP A 83 9.34 3.92 -6.65
N GLN A 84 9.05 2.74 -7.22
CA GLN A 84 8.32 2.61 -8.50
C GLN A 84 6.92 3.21 -8.44
N LEU A 85 6.12 2.88 -7.42
CA LEU A 85 4.78 3.45 -7.22
C LEU A 85 4.82 4.98 -7.17
N ARG A 86 5.84 5.55 -6.51
CA ARG A 86 6.03 6.99 -6.42
C ARG A 86 6.30 7.65 -7.78
N ALA A 87 7.06 6.96 -8.64
CA ALA A 87 7.28 7.43 -10.00
C ALA A 87 5.95 7.45 -10.77
N THR A 88 5.17 6.37 -10.72
CA THR A 88 3.86 6.29 -11.42
C THR A 88 2.87 7.36 -10.95
N LEU A 89 2.81 7.65 -9.64
CA LEU A 89 2.01 8.74 -9.09
C LEU A 89 2.37 10.12 -9.65
N SER A 90 3.63 10.31 -10.09
CA SER A 90 4.08 11.57 -10.67
C SER A 90 3.55 11.77 -12.09
N GLU A 91 3.37 10.67 -12.82
CA GLU A 91 2.90 10.68 -14.21
C GLU A 91 1.39 10.93 -14.28
N THR A 92 0.61 10.38 -13.35
CA THR A 92 -0.86 10.55 -13.32
C THR A 92 -1.33 11.97 -12.94
N LEU A 93 -0.44 12.83 -12.42
CA LEU A 93 -0.75 14.21 -12.01
C LEU A 93 -0.25 15.27 -13.02
N SER A 94 0.28 14.85 -14.16
CA SER A 94 0.91 15.74 -15.15
C SER A 94 0.12 15.89 -16.46
N ASP A 95 -1.08 15.29 -16.56
CA ASP A 95 -2.03 15.46 -17.67
C ASP A 95 -3.21 16.36 -17.27
#